data_AF-N1S098-F1
#
_entry.id   AF-N1S098-F1
#
_cell.length_a   1.000
_cell.length_b   1.000
_cell.length_c   1.000
_cell.angle_alpha   90.00
_cell.angle_beta   90.00
_cell.angle_gamma   90.00
#
_symmetry.space_group_name_H-M   'P 1'
#
loop_
_entity.id
_entity.type
_entity.pdbx_description
1 polymer ?
#
loop_
_entity_poly.entity_id
_entity_poly.type
_entity_poly.pdbx_seq_one_letter_code
_entity_poly.pdbx_strand_id
1 'polypeptide(L)'
;MAAAYLAEYLPHFRGIAITMTLAAVKAIKRELSMALCPHVLPRHLLLSMFCIGTSACWTDPLQFGLPFLKETKAILKSYNQSKHFLSKDDQDAILFFNKSTLYWDMLCSTIGAQDTDIIDPITTSSAMSSQPWSSQGNLHPWTGVSTEIMELFFRSILLCKGFRARMTQDHRQSSRSLQAALRDIKEARELHQCLKSFPIPAEQHICDTGDMLTPKQHLVQIAEAYRLAAMAHLYQTFSDLRNQDTLQNGYDPVDAEYRVLDLGLKIIRILEKIPLASGTRCIQPLLCLTAGIIMKVDMPTINPQQHTSTLLSDILSADLRGAPLHDPQFQDIHHNTLGATKRSTEISQGRRFVLERLSILESSLPPKPIRVVKGLVQTVWAAYDVQGAGVSQVHWINIMAQSNLRTIFG
;
A
#
# COMPACT_ATOMS: atom_id res chain seq x y z
N MET A 1 -11.63 -9.71 -19.14
CA MET A 1 -11.33 -10.41 -17.87
C MET A 1 -11.04 -11.89 -18.06
N ALA A 2 -12.04 -12.77 -18.24
CA ALA A 2 -11.82 -14.22 -18.28
C ALA A 2 -10.77 -14.67 -19.33
N ALA A 3 -10.90 -14.22 -20.58
CA ALA A 3 -9.91 -14.52 -21.62
C ALA A 3 -8.51 -13.97 -21.29
N ALA A 4 -8.41 -12.81 -20.63
CA ALA A 4 -7.12 -12.24 -20.21
C ALA A 4 -6.46 -13.07 -19.10
N TYR A 5 -7.27 -13.60 -18.16
CA TYR A 5 -6.79 -14.50 -17.13
C TYR A 5 -6.33 -15.85 -17.72
N LEU A 6 -7.16 -16.46 -18.57
CA LEU A 6 -6.82 -17.73 -19.23
C LEU A 6 -5.61 -17.60 -20.16
N ALA A 7 -5.39 -16.45 -20.78
CA ALA A 7 -4.26 -16.17 -21.66
C ALA A 7 -2.88 -16.32 -20.98
N GLU A 8 -2.83 -16.37 -19.65
CA GLU A 8 -1.61 -16.67 -18.92
C GLU A 8 -1.19 -18.14 -19.10
N TYR A 9 -2.16 -19.07 -19.04
CA TYR A 9 -1.93 -20.51 -19.12
C TYR A 9 -2.15 -21.05 -20.53
N LEU A 10 -2.98 -20.36 -21.33
CA LEU A 10 -3.44 -20.78 -22.64
C LEU A 10 -3.22 -19.63 -23.64
N PRO A 11 -2.03 -19.53 -24.28
CA PRO A 11 -1.64 -18.36 -25.08
C PRO A 11 -2.59 -17.98 -26.22
N HIS A 12 -3.33 -18.94 -26.76
CA HIS A 12 -4.32 -18.71 -27.83
C HIS A 12 -5.50 -17.83 -27.40
N PHE A 13 -5.77 -17.71 -26.09
CA PHE A 13 -6.80 -16.78 -25.57
C PHE A 13 -6.36 -15.31 -25.63
N ARG A 14 -5.09 -14.99 -25.93
CA ARG A 14 -4.63 -13.59 -26.05
C ARG A 14 -5.38 -12.81 -27.12
N GLY A 15 -5.57 -13.42 -28.29
CA GLY A 15 -6.34 -12.81 -29.39
C GLY A 15 -7.78 -12.53 -28.97
N ILE A 16 -8.42 -13.50 -28.32
CA ILE A 16 -9.79 -13.38 -27.78
C ILE A 16 -9.87 -12.25 -26.75
N ALA A 17 -8.90 -12.17 -25.83
CA ALA A 17 -8.85 -11.12 -24.81
C ALA A 17 -8.81 -9.72 -25.45
N ILE A 18 -8.00 -9.53 -26.49
CA ILE A 18 -7.89 -8.26 -27.22
C ILE A 18 -9.20 -7.94 -27.94
N THR A 19 -9.74 -8.89 -28.71
CA THR A 19 -10.99 -8.69 -29.46
C THR A 19 -12.17 -8.34 -28.54
N MET A 20 -12.33 -9.07 -27.43
CA MET A 20 -13.41 -8.81 -26.47
C MET A 20 -13.22 -7.48 -25.75
N THR A 21 -11.98 -7.10 -25.42
CA THR A 21 -11.68 -5.79 -24.82
C THR A 21 -12.03 -4.66 -25.80
N LEU A 22 -11.64 -4.77 -27.08
CA LEU A 22 -11.99 -3.78 -28.10
C LEU A 22 -13.51 -3.66 -28.29
N ALA A 23 -14.23 -4.78 -28.31
CA ALA A 23 -15.68 -4.80 -28.40
C ALA A 23 -16.35 -4.10 -27.20
N ALA A 24 -15.89 -4.40 -25.98
CA ALA A 24 -16.38 -3.75 -24.76
C ALA A 24 -16.10 -2.23 -24.77
N VAL A 25 -14.88 -1.81 -25.14
CA VAL A 25 -14.53 -0.39 -25.25
C VAL A 25 -15.39 0.32 -26.28
N LYS A 26 -15.67 -0.32 -27.43
CA LYS A 26 -16.57 0.25 -28.45
C LYS A 26 -17.99 0.42 -27.91
N ALA A 27 -18.50 -0.56 -27.17
CA ALA A 27 -19.83 -0.47 -26.55
C ALA A 27 -19.90 0.65 -25.50
N ILE A 28 -18.91 0.73 -24.60
CA ILE A 28 -18.80 1.81 -23.59
C ILE A 28 -18.76 3.19 -24.26
N LYS A 29 -17.92 3.36 -25.29
CA LYS A 29 -17.83 4.64 -26.04
C LYS A 29 -19.16 5.02 -26.69
N ARG A 30 -19.89 4.05 -27.23
CA ARG A 30 -21.20 4.28 -27.83
C ARG A 30 -22.21 4.74 -26.77
N GLU A 31 -22.24 4.10 -25.61
CA GLU A 31 -23.14 4.47 -24.52
C GLU A 31 -22.80 5.84 -23.92
N LEU A 32 -21.51 6.16 -23.74
CA LEU A 32 -21.03 7.49 -23.31
C LEU A 32 -21.42 8.62 -24.26
N SER A 33 -21.55 8.32 -25.56
CA SER A 33 -21.98 9.31 -26.56
C SER A 33 -23.49 9.61 -26.52
N MET A 34 -24.28 8.82 -25.78
CA MET A 34 -25.70 9.04 -25.59
C MET A 34 -25.96 9.98 -24.41
N ALA A 35 -27.07 10.73 -24.46
CA ALA A 35 -27.49 11.53 -23.32
C ALA A 35 -27.89 10.62 -22.15
N LEU A 36 -27.16 10.72 -21.04
CA LEU A 36 -27.48 9.98 -19.82
C LEU A 36 -28.74 10.56 -19.15
N CYS A 37 -29.62 9.69 -18.64
CA CYS A 37 -30.84 10.10 -17.96
C CYS A 37 -30.53 10.65 -16.56
N PRO A 38 -30.82 11.92 -16.24
CA PRO A 38 -30.39 12.54 -14.98
C PRO A 38 -30.99 11.92 -13.71
N HIS A 39 -32.07 11.15 -13.86
CA HIS A 39 -32.82 10.53 -12.75
C HIS A 39 -32.62 9.01 -12.63
N VAL A 40 -31.81 8.40 -13.50
CA VAL A 40 -31.56 6.95 -13.48
C VAL A 40 -30.06 6.70 -13.60
N LEU A 41 -29.47 6.08 -12.58
CA LEU A 41 -28.04 5.81 -12.57
C LEU A 41 -27.67 4.79 -13.66
N PRO A 42 -26.68 5.06 -14.53
CA PRO A 42 -26.24 4.13 -15.57
C PRO A 42 -25.34 3.04 -14.96
N ARG A 43 -25.94 2.16 -14.14
CA ARG A 43 -25.24 1.12 -13.36
C ARG A 43 -24.40 0.19 -14.24
N HIS A 44 -24.94 -0.22 -15.39
CA HIS A 44 -24.26 -1.12 -16.32
C HIS A 44 -23.04 -0.47 -16.97
N LEU A 45 -23.14 0.81 -17.33
CA LEU A 45 -22.01 1.59 -17.86
C LEU A 45 -20.90 1.73 -16.82
N LEU A 46 -21.26 2.14 -15.60
CA LEU A 46 -20.31 2.26 -14.48
C LEU A 46 -19.61 0.92 -14.23
N LEU A 47 -20.37 -0.17 -14.08
CA LEU A 47 -19.83 -1.51 -13.88
C LEU A 47 -18.89 -1.93 -15.02
N SER A 48 -19.25 -1.62 -16.27
CA SER A 48 -18.42 -1.96 -17.45
C SER A 48 -17.11 -1.19 -17.47
N MET A 49 -17.13 0.09 -17.12
CA MET A 49 -15.93 0.92 -17.00
C MET A 49 -15.01 0.46 -15.86
N PHE A 50 -15.58 0.09 -14.72
CA PHE A 50 -14.82 -0.53 -13.62
C PHE A 50 -14.17 -1.84 -14.08
N CYS A 51 -14.95 -2.77 -14.62
CA CYS A 51 -14.45 -4.07 -15.07
C CYS A 51 -13.30 -3.94 -16.08
N ILE A 52 -13.44 -3.09 -17.10
CA ILE A 52 -12.39 -2.88 -18.11
C ILE A 52 -11.20 -2.12 -17.51
N GLY A 53 -11.47 -1.09 -16.71
CA GLY A 53 -10.44 -0.23 -16.14
C GLY A 53 -9.52 -0.96 -15.17
N THR A 54 -10.09 -1.75 -14.24
CA THR A 54 -9.31 -2.49 -13.25
C THR A 54 -8.67 -3.77 -13.81
N SER A 55 -9.20 -4.34 -14.90
CA SER A 55 -8.63 -5.54 -15.51
C SER A 55 -7.66 -5.31 -16.67
N ALA A 56 -7.47 -4.07 -17.11
CA ALA A 56 -6.49 -3.74 -18.15
C ALA A 56 -5.06 -4.17 -17.75
N CYS A 57 -4.74 -4.09 -16.45
CA CYS A 57 -3.45 -4.51 -15.91
C CYS A 57 -3.19 -6.03 -16.01
N TRP A 58 -4.22 -6.84 -16.26
CA TRP A 58 -4.09 -8.31 -16.42
C TRP A 58 -3.43 -8.66 -17.75
N THR A 59 -3.57 -7.78 -18.75
CA THR A 59 -2.90 -7.92 -20.05
C THR A 59 -1.54 -7.24 -20.05
N ASP A 60 -1.48 -5.99 -19.60
CA ASP A 60 -0.28 -5.15 -19.53
C ASP A 60 -0.29 -4.40 -18.20
N PRO A 61 0.64 -4.70 -17.25
CA PRO A 61 0.66 -4.11 -15.92
C PRO A 61 0.66 -2.58 -15.87
N LEU A 62 1.11 -1.90 -16.93
CA LEU A 62 1.17 -0.44 -17.01
C LEU A 62 -0.16 0.21 -17.43
N GLN A 63 -1.17 -0.60 -17.79
CA GLN A 63 -2.50 -0.11 -18.10
C GLN A 63 -3.35 -0.01 -16.83
N PHE A 64 -3.44 1.19 -16.26
CA PHE A 64 -4.19 1.45 -15.02
C PHE A 64 -5.67 1.81 -15.25
N GLY A 65 -6.11 1.90 -16.51
CA GLY A 65 -7.49 2.26 -16.86
C GLY A 65 -7.87 3.72 -16.60
N LEU A 66 -6.90 4.65 -16.52
CA LEU A 66 -7.13 6.07 -16.19
C LEU A 66 -8.24 6.76 -17.00
N PRO A 67 -8.37 6.56 -18.34
CA PRO A 67 -9.46 7.18 -19.09
C PRO A 67 -10.85 6.77 -18.58
N PHE A 68 -11.03 5.49 -18.21
CA PHE A 68 -12.28 4.98 -17.67
C PHE A 68 -12.52 5.47 -16.24
N LEU A 69 -11.47 5.58 -15.43
CA LEU A 69 -11.56 6.16 -14.07
C LEU A 69 -11.99 7.63 -14.13
N LYS A 70 -11.42 8.41 -15.06
CA LYS A 70 -11.77 9.81 -15.26
C LYS A 70 -13.24 9.99 -15.63
N GLU A 71 -13.74 9.21 -16.60
CA GLU A 71 -15.15 9.25 -16.99
C GLU A 71 -16.08 8.78 -15.86
N THR A 72 -15.69 7.71 -15.15
CA THR A 72 -16.44 7.23 -13.98
C THR A 72 -16.59 8.32 -12.91
N LYS A 73 -15.49 9.02 -12.58
CA LYS A 73 -15.50 10.16 -11.65
C LYS A 73 -16.39 11.30 -12.14
N ALA A 74 -16.34 11.64 -13.43
CA ALA A 74 -17.15 12.70 -14.01
C ALA A 74 -18.65 12.38 -13.92
N ILE A 75 -19.05 11.15 -14.26
CA ILE A 75 -20.43 10.67 -14.12
C ILE A 75 -20.85 10.72 -12.65
N LEU A 76 -20.10 10.07 -11.75
CA LEU A 76 -20.46 10.04 -10.33
C LEU A 76 -20.55 11.43 -9.71
N LYS A 77 -19.67 12.37 -10.09
CA LYS A 77 -19.74 13.76 -9.62
C LYS A 77 -21.08 14.41 -9.99
N SER A 78 -21.54 14.23 -11.24
CA SER A 78 -22.84 14.74 -11.70
C SER A 78 -24.01 14.13 -10.92
N TYR A 79 -24.03 12.81 -10.78
CA TYR A 79 -25.12 12.12 -10.07
C TYR A 79 -25.11 12.35 -8.54
N ASN A 80 -23.95 12.59 -7.93
CA ASN A 80 -23.88 12.98 -6.53
C ASN A 80 -24.52 14.37 -6.30
N GLN A 81 -24.42 15.30 -7.26
CA GLN A 81 -25.08 16.62 -7.17
C GLN A 81 -26.60 16.51 -7.27
N SER A 82 -27.12 15.55 -8.05
CA SER A 82 -28.56 15.29 -8.22
C SER A 82 -29.08 14.13 -7.36
N LYS A 83 -28.32 13.67 -6.35
CA LYS A 83 -28.59 12.41 -5.60
C LYS A 83 -30.00 12.33 -5.02
N HIS A 84 -30.56 13.46 -4.59
CA HIS A 84 -31.89 13.55 -3.99
C HIS A 84 -33.03 13.28 -4.96
N PHE A 85 -32.80 13.35 -6.27
CA PHE A 85 -33.77 13.02 -7.30
C PHE A 85 -33.76 11.54 -7.70
N LEU A 86 -32.90 10.72 -7.08
CA LEU A 86 -32.72 9.32 -7.43
C LEU A 86 -33.51 8.41 -6.50
N SER A 87 -33.87 7.23 -7.01
CA SER A 87 -34.44 6.15 -6.22
C SER A 87 -33.51 5.77 -5.06
N LYS A 88 -34.06 5.20 -3.97
CA LYS A 88 -33.25 4.73 -2.84
C LYS A 88 -32.19 3.71 -3.28
N ASP A 89 -32.57 2.80 -4.17
CA ASP A 89 -31.67 1.80 -4.74
C ASP A 89 -30.52 2.46 -5.54
N ASP A 90 -30.79 3.53 -6.30
CA ASP A 90 -29.75 4.26 -7.02
C ASP A 90 -28.84 5.06 -6.10
N GLN A 91 -29.38 5.60 -4.99
CA GLN A 91 -28.57 6.27 -3.98
C GLN A 91 -27.59 5.30 -3.31
N ASP A 92 -28.03 4.07 -3.02
CA ASP A 92 -27.20 3.02 -2.44
C ASP A 92 -26.18 2.51 -3.47
N ALA A 93 -26.57 2.38 -4.75
CA ALA A 93 -25.65 2.04 -5.84
C ALA A 93 -24.59 3.13 -6.08
N ILE A 94 -24.95 4.42 -6.01
CA ILE A 94 -23.98 5.53 -6.05
C ILE A 94 -22.97 5.41 -4.92
N LEU A 95 -23.44 5.12 -3.70
CA LEU A 95 -22.54 4.93 -2.56
C LEU A 95 -21.56 3.79 -2.80
N PHE A 96 -22.04 2.66 -3.33
CA PHE A 96 -21.19 1.53 -3.74
C PHE A 96 -20.13 1.97 -4.77
N PHE A 97 -20.53 2.65 -5.85
CA PHE A 97 -19.59 3.09 -6.89
C PHE A 97 -18.63 4.19 -6.41
N ASN A 98 -19.03 5.07 -5.50
CA ASN A 98 -18.14 6.05 -4.89
C ASN A 98 -17.04 5.34 -4.07
N LYS A 99 -17.41 4.37 -3.22
CA LYS A 99 -16.45 3.55 -2.44
C LYS A 99 -15.54 2.73 -3.35
N SER A 100 -16.07 2.18 -4.43
CA SER A 100 -15.31 1.46 -5.45
C SER A 100 -14.31 2.36 -6.16
N THR A 101 -14.74 3.57 -6.53
CA THR A 101 -13.92 4.57 -7.20
C THR A 101 -12.77 5.00 -6.29
N LEU A 102 -13.04 5.23 -5.01
CA LEU A 102 -12.02 5.56 -4.01
C LEU A 102 -10.91 4.51 -3.99
N TYR A 103 -11.26 3.22 -3.93
CA TYR A 103 -10.28 2.14 -3.93
C TYR A 103 -9.47 2.10 -5.22
N TRP A 104 -10.12 2.18 -6.39
CA TRP A 104 -9.43 2.17 -7.68
C TRP A 104 -8.49 3.39 -7.83
N ASP A 105 -8.93 4.56 -7.40
CA ASP A 105 -8.14 5.79 -7.40
C ASP A 105 -6.91 5.67 -6.50
N MET A 106 -7.10 5.15 -5.28
CA MET A 106 -6.02 4.86 -4.35
C MET A 106 -4.97 3.92 -4.96
N LEU A 107 -5.38 2.86 -5.66
CA LEU A 107 -4.46 1.94 -6.33
C LEU A 107 -3.65 2.64 -7.43
N CYS A 108 -4.34 3.38 -8.30
CA CYS A 108 -3.72 4.17 -9.36
C CYS A 108 -2.69 5.14 -8.78
N SER A 109 -2.99 5.80 -7.67
CA SER A 109 -2.06 6.72 -7.03
C SER A 109 -0.95 6.05 -6.25
N THR A 110 -1.13 4.85 -5.70
CA THR A 110 -0.09 4.24 -4.85
C THR A 110 1.02 3.62 -5.69
N ILE A 111 0.66 2.72 -6.62
CA ILE A 111 1.61 1.92 -7.41
C ILE A 111 1.46 2.18 -8.92
N GLY A 112 0.37 2.83 -9.35
CA GLY A 112 0.09 3.09 -10.76
C GLY A 112 0.75 4.37 -11.31
N ALA A 113 -0.05 5.37 -11.66
CA ALA A 113 0.37 6.57 -12.37
C ALA A 113 1.01 7.64 -11.47
N GLN A 114 1.78 8.53 -12.09
CA GLN A 114 2.34 9.74 -11.45
C GLN A 114 1.51 10.99 -11.69
N ASP A 115 0.56 10.98 -12.64
CA ASP A 115 -0.21 12.16 -13.03
C ASP A 115 -1.12 12.60 -11.88
N THR A 116 -0.63 13.57 -11.12
CA THR A 116 -1.28 14.21 -9.99
C THR A 116 -2.43 15.11 -10.43
N ASP A 117 -2.44 15.57 -11.69
CA ASP A 117 -3.45 16.48 -12.25
C ASP A 117 -4.83 15.83 -12.46
N ILE A 118 -4.92 14.50 -12.43
CA ILE A 118 -6.19 13.76 -12.61
C ILE A 118 -6.79 13.34 -11.24
N ILE A 119 -5.99 13.42 -10.17
CA ILE A 119 -6.25 12.68 -8.92
C ILE A 119 -6.25 13.65 -7.73
N ASP A 120 -7.37 14.36 -7.56
CA ASP A 120 -7.60 15.14 -6.35
C ASP A 120 -8.39 14.31 -5.32
N PRO A 121 -7.75 13.84 -4.21
CA PRO A 121 -8.42 13.08 -3.16
C PRO A 121 -9.56 13.87 -2.50
N ILE A 122 -9.47 15.22 -2.51
CA ILE A 122 -10.46 16.11 -1.90
C ILE A 122 -11.78 16.03 -2.66
N THR A 123 -11.75 15.84 -3.98
CA THR A 123 -12.99 15.73 -4.78
C THR A 123 -13.73 14.43 -4.50
N THR A 124 -13.01 13.33 -4.25
CA THR A 124 -13.59 12.04 -3.85
C THR A 124 -14.09 12.08 -2.40
N SER A 125 -13.33 12.68 -1.48
CA SER A 125 -13.69 12.85 -0.07
C SER A 125 -14.89 13.78 0.17
N SER A 126 -14.95 14.92 -0.53
CA SER A 126 -16.03 15.91 -0.38
C SER A 126 -17.40 15.40 -0.86
N ALA A 127 -17.43 14.41 -1.76
CA ALA A 127 -18.67 13.76 -2.18
C ALA A 127 -19.18 12.75 -1.13
N MET A 128 -18.30 12.25 -0.25
CA MET A 128 -18.59 11.20 0.73
C MET A 128 -18.80 11.74 2.16
N SER A 129 -18.22 12.89 2.49
CA SER A 129 -18.23 13.51 3.83
C SER A 129 -19.59 14.05 4.31
N SER A 130 -20.64 14.02 3.48
CA SER A 130 -21.97 14.56 3.79
C SER A 130 -22.96 13.54 4.37
N GLN A 131 -22.54 12.29 4.62
CA GLN A 131 -23.40 11.27 5.23
C GLN A 131 -22.98 11.03 6.69
N PRO A 132 -23.86 11.31 7.68
CA PRO A 132 -23.65 10.86 9.06
C PRO A 132 -23.48 9.35 9.10
N TRP A 133 -22.69 8.86 10.06
CA TRP A 133 -22.57 7.44 10.38
C TRP A 133 -23.95 6.80 10.54
N SER A 134 -24.48 6.19 9.47
CA SER A 134 -25.66 5.35 9.57
C SER A 134 -25.19 3.94 9.89
N SER A 135 -25.65 3.44 11.03
CA SER A 135 -25.20 2.21 11.68
C SER A 135 -25.58 0.92 10.93
N GLN A 136 -26.08 1.01 9.69
CA GLN A 136 -26.48 -0.09 8.81
C GLN A 136 -26.06 0.27 7.38
N GLY A 137 -24.98 -0.33 6.86
CA GLY A 137 -24.59 -0.16 5.44
C GLY A 137 -23.09 0.06 5.15
N ASN A 138 -22.19 -0.20 6.10
CA ASN A 138 -20.77 0.13 5.94
C ASN A 138 -19.89 -0.96 5.34
N LEU A 139 -20.41 -2.16 5.09
CA LEU A 139 -19.65 -3.21 4.44
C LEU A 139 -19.52 -2.94 2.94
N HIS A 140 -18.29 -2.99 2.44
CA HIS A 140 -18.00 -2.86 1.03
C HIS A 140 -16.86 -3.81 0.62
N PRO A 141 -16.93 -4.48 -0.54
CA PRO A 141 -15.94 -5.50 -0.91
C PRO A 141 -14.49 -4.99 -0.95
N TRP A 142 -14.30 -3.72 -1.33
CA TRP A 142 -12.97 -3.15 -1.48
C TRP A 142 -12.55 -2.23 -0.33
N THR A 143 -13.49 -1.57 0.34
CA THR A 143 -13.19 -0.63 1.43
C THR A 143 -13.50 -1.22 2.81
N GLY A 144 -13.97 -2.46 2.86
CA GLY A 144 -14.17 -3.24 4.06
C GLY A 144 -15.20 -2.61 4.99
N VAL A 145 -14.85 -2.55 6.28
CA VAL A 145 -15.72 -2.05 7.37
C VAL A 145 -15.57 -0.55 7.62
N SER A 146 -14.53 0.09 7.08
CA SER A 146 -14.28 1.52 7.23
C SER A 146 -13.66 2.08 5.95
N THR A 147 -14.43 2.91 5.27
CA THR A 147 -13.97 3.62 4.08
C THR A 147 -13.03 4.77 4.44
N GLU A 148 -13.20 5.34 5.63
CA GLU A 148 -12.41 6.42 6.19
C GLU A 148 -10.96 5.97 6.43
N ILE A 149 -10.73 4.74 6.90
CA ILE A 149 -9.37 4.18 7.00
C ILE A 149 -8.69 4.11 5.62
N MET A 150 -9.43 3.68 4.59
CA MET A 150 -8.89 3.65 3.23
C MET A 150 -8.58 5.06 2.71
N GLU A 151 -9.43 6.04 3.03
CA GLU A 151 -9.19 7.44 2.69
C GLU A 151 -7.97 8.01 3.41
N LEU A 152 -7.82 7.75 4.71
CA LEU A 152 -6.65 8.17 5.49
C LEU A 152 -5.37 7.52 4.95
N PHE A 153 -5.42 6.23 4.59
CA PHE A 153 -4.31 5.56 3.92
C PHE A 153 -3.99 6.23 2.58
N PHE A 154 -5.00 6.48 1.75
CA PHE A 154 -4.83 7.09 0.44
C PHE A 154 -4.20 8.50 0.53
N ARG A 155 -4.73 9.36 1.41
CA ARG A 155 -4.19 10.70 1.66
C ARG A 155 -2.74 10.65 2.15
N SER A 156 -2.44 9.71 3.05
CA SER A 156 -1.09 9.50 3.58
C SER A 156 -0.11 9.15 2.46
N ILE A 157 -0.47 8.21 1.56
CA ILE A 157 0.37 7.85 0.41
C ILE A 157 0.58 9.02 -0.55
N LEU A 158 -0.49 9.76 -0.88
CA LEU A 158 -0.39 10.92 -1.77
C LEU A 158 0.53 11.98 -1.21
N LEU A 159 0.40 12.29 0.08
CA LEU A 159 1.27 13.21 0.78
C LEU A 159 2.73 12.74 0.72
N CYS A 160 2.98 11.47 1.01
CA CYS A 160 4.32 10.88 0.91
C CYS A 160 4.90 10.98 -0.51
N LYS A 161 4.13 10.65 -1.54
CA LYS A 161 4.56 10.77 -2.95
C LYS A 161 4.85 12.21 -3.34
N GLY A 162 3.96 13.14 -3.00
CA GLY A 162 4.13 14.56 -3.29
C GLY A 162 5.39 15.13 -2.64
N PHE A 163 5.60 14.83 -1.36
CA PHE A 163 6.79 15.24 -0.62
C PHE A 163 8.07 14.69 -1.26
N ARG A 164 8.10 13.39 -1.58
CA ARG A 164 9.27 12.73 -2.20
C ARG A 164 9.55 13.26 -3.61
N ALA A 165 8.52 13.51 -4.41
CA ALA A 165 8.67 14.09 -5.75
C ALA A 165 9.31 15.48 -5.68
N ARG A 166 8.82 16.35 -4.79
CA ARG A 166 9.38 17.69 -4.56
C ARG A 166 10.84 17.63 -4.10
N MET A 167 11.15 16.78 -3.11
CA MET A 167 12.52 16.62 -2.60
C MET A 167 13.50 16.10 -3.65
N THR A 168 13.03 15.31 -4.63
CA THR A 168 13.89 14.77 -5.70
C THR A 168 14.09 15.77 -6.84
N GLN A 169 13.07 16.60 -7.15
CA GLN A 169 13.14 17.57 -8.24
C GLN A 169 13.84 18.87 -7.84
N ASP A 170 13.64 19.36 -6.61
CA ASP A 170 14.13 20.67 -6.21
C ASP A 170 15.55 20.62 -5.64
N HIS A 171 16.54 20.75 -6.52
CA HIS A 171 17.96 20.83 -6.14
C HIS A 171 18.33 22.21 -5.55
N ARG A 172 17.43 23.20 -5.65
CA ARG A 172 17.63 24.55 -5.11
C ARG A 172 16.65 24.78 -3.98
N GLN A 173 17.15 24.77 -2.74
CA GLN A 173 16.37 25.10 -1.55
C GLN A 173 15.82 26.53 -1.64
N SER A 174 14.63 26.68 -2.22
CA SER A 174 13.93 27.95 -2.34
C SER A 174 13.05 28.16 -1.10
N SER A 175 12.77 29.42 -0.77
CA SER A 175 11.81 29.73 0.32
C SER A 175 10.44 29.08 0.08
N ARG A 176 10.02 28.95 -1.19
CA ARG A 176 8.76 28.30 -1.57
C ARG A 176 8.77 26.80 -1.31
N SER A 177 9.87 26.10 -1.62
CA SER A 177 9.96 24.66 -1.37
C SER A 177 10.10 24.32 0.11
N LEU A 178 10.81 25.16 0.88
CA LEU A 178 10.82 25.04 2.33
C LEU A 178 9.40 25.22 2.92
N GLN A 179 8.66 26.24 2.47
CA GLN A 179 7.28 26.46 2.93
C GLN A 179 6.36 25.29 2.57
N ALA A 180 6.49 24.72 1.38
CA ALA A 180 5.73 23.54 0.97
C ALA A 180 6.08 22.32 1.86
N ALA A 181 7.37 22.06 2.09
CA ALA A 181 7.80 20.97 2.97
C ALA A 181 7.25 21.12 4.40
N LEU A 182 7.25 22.33 4.97
CA LEU A 182 6.67 22.59 6.30
C LEU A 182 5.16 22.35 6.34
N ARG A 183 4.43 22.66 5.25
CA ARG A 183 3.00 22.33 5.14
C ARG A 183 2.79 20.82 5.09
N ASP A 184 3.60 20.11 4.31
CA ASP A 184 3.52 18.65 4.21
C ASP A 184 3.78 17.99 5.57
N ILE A 185 4.79 18.44 6.31
CA ILE A 185 5.10 17.94 7.67
C ILE A 185 3.93 18.20 8.63
N LYS A 186 3.30 19.37 8.53
CA LYS A 186 2.11 19.68 9.34
C LYS A 186 0.95 18.75 9.00
N GLU A 187 0.63 18.57 7.72
CA GLU A 187 -0.43 17.64 7.29
C GLU A 187 -0.12 16.20 7.71
N ALA A 188 1.13 15.77 7.62
CA ALA A 188 1.55 14.44 8.06
C ALA A 188 1.29 14.22 9.56
N ARG A 189 1.49 15.25 10.40
CA ARG A 189 1.16 15.20 11.83
C ARG A 189 -0.33 15.09 12.08
N GLU A 190 -1.13 15.85 11.36
CA GLU A 190 -2.59 15.79 11.47
C GLU A 190 -3.11 14.41 11.05
N LEU A 191 -2.65 13.88 9.90
CA LEU A 191 -3.00 12.53 9.45
C LEU A 191 -2.58 11.45 10.43
N HIS A 192 -1.35 11.53 10.96
CA HIS A 192 -0.86 10.58 11.95
C HIS A 192 -1.71 10.60 13.24
N GLN A 193 -2.08 11.77 13.73
CA GLN A 193 -2.94 11.91 14.92
C GLN A 193 -4.36 11.36 14.66
N CYS A 194 -4.93 11.62 13.49
CA CYS A 194 -6.19 11.02 13.06
C CYS A 194 -6.10 9.48 13.05
N LEU A 195 -5.07 8.91 12.42
CA LEU A 195 -4.85 7.46 12.38
C LEU A 195 -4.64 6.83 13.76
N LYS A 196 -3.96 7.53 14.68
CA LYS A 196 -3.71 7.05 16.05
C LYS A 196 -4.98 7.00 16.89
N SER A 197 -5.89 7.96 16.70
CA SER A 197 -7.13 8.09 17.46
C SER A 197 -8.35 7.45 16.79
N PHE A 198 -8.21 6.98 15.55
CA PHE A 198 -9.34 6.44 14.78
C PHE A 198 -9.92 5.16 15.42
N PRO A 199 -11.21 5.13 15.78
CA PRO A 199 -11.85 3.95 16.35
C PRO A 199 -12.30 3.00 15.24
N ILE A 200 -11.63 1.85 15.10
CA ILE A 200 -12.13 0.79 14.21
C ILE A 200 -13.38 0.16 14.85
N PRO A 201 -14.49 0.00 14.10
CA PRO A 201 -15.70 -0.60 14.63
C PRO A 201 -15.46 -2.00 15.22
N ALA A 202 -15.94 -2.22 16.44
CA ALA A 202 -15.93 -3.56 17.05
C ALA A 202 -16.85 -4.52 16.27
N GLU A 203 -16.48 -5.80 16.21
CA GLU A 203 -17.20 -6.83 15.43
C GLU A 203 -18.70 -6.93 15.75
N GLN A 204 -19.08 -6.65 17.00
CA GLN A 204 -20.48 -6.65 17.45
C GLN A 204 -21.35 -5.57 16.79
N HIS A 205 -20.75 -4.48 16.32
CA HIS A 205 -21.44 -3.37 15.66
C HIS A 205 -21.46 -3.51 14.14
N ILE A 206 -20.93 -4.61 13.61
CA ILE A 206 -20.81 -4.88 12.17
C ILE A 206 -21.83 -5.95 11.79
N CYS A 207 -22.62 -5.64 10.76
CA CYS A 207 -23.55 -6.58 10.15
C CYS A 207 -22.81 -7.83 9.66
N ASP A 208 -23.51 -8.96 9.57
CA ASP A 208 -22.91 -10.15 8.95
C ASP A 208 -22.62 -9.88 7.46
N THR A 209 -21.53 -10.44 6.96
CA THR A 209 -21.15 -10.35 5.55
C THR A 209 -21.97 -11.32 4.70
N GLY A 210 -22.50 -12.39 5.30
CA GLY A 210 -23.18 -13.47 4.59
C GLY A 210 -22.23 -14.35 3.75
N ASP A 211 -20.92 -14.13 3.86
CA ASP A 211 -19.88 -14.88 3.16
C ASP A 211 -18.98 -15.58 4.18
N MET A 212 -19.06 -16.91 4.21
CA MET A 212 -18.26 -17.75 5.11
C MET A 212 -16.75 -17.67 4.84
N LEU A 213 -16.35 -17.29 3.63
CA LEU A 213 -14.94 -17.07 3.29
C LEU A 213 -14.48 -15.66 3.70
N THR A 214 -15.40 -14.72 3.88
CA THR A 214 -15.09 -13.34 4.25
C THR A 214 -15.88 -12.92 5.49
N PRO A 215 -15.69 -13.57 6.66
CA PRO A 215 -16.31 -13.13 7.90
C PRO A 215 -15.88 -11.70 8.25
N LYS A 216 -16.76 -10.98 8.95
CA LYS A 216 -16.53 -9.59 9.39
C LYS A 216 -15.21 -9.38 10.14
N GLN A 217 -14.74 -10.39 10.88
CA GLN A 217 -13.45 -10.36 11.57
C GLN A 217 -12.28 -10.13 10.60
N HIS A 218 -12.28 -10.77 9.42
CA HIS A 218 -11.24 -10.56 8.41
C HIS A 218 -11.23 -9.11 7.94
N LEU A 219 -12.39 -8.47 7.81
CA LEU A 219 -12.49 -7.07 7.37
C LEU A 219 -12.03 -6.08 8.45
N VAL A 220 -12.31 -6.35 9.73
CA VAL A 220 -11.78 -5.57 10.87
C VAL A 220 -10.26 -5.67 10.92
N GLN A 221 -9.73 -6.89 10.76
CA GLN A 221 -8.28 -7.14 10.68
C GLN A 221 -7.64 -6.36 9.53
N ILE A 222 -8.23 -6.38 8.33
CA ILE A 222 -7.75 -5.62 7.19
C ILE A 222 -7.79 -4.11 7.45
N ALA A 223 -8.85 -3.58 8.07
CA ALA A 223 -8.93 -2.17 8.43
C ALA A 223 -7.77 -1.77 9.37
N GLU A 224 -7.47 -2.59 10.38
CA GLU A 224 -6.33 -2.34 11.26
C GLU A 224 -5.00 -2.40 10.51
N ALA A 225 -4.83 -3.37 9.60
CA ALA A 225 -3.63 -3.46 8.79
C ALA A 225 -3.43 -2.22 7.89
N TYR A 226 -4.49 -1.67 7.30
CA TYR A 226 -4.41 -0.43 6.52
C TYR A 226 -4.12 0.80 7.38
N ARG A 227 -4.66 0.87 8.60
CA ARG A 227 -4.34 1.93 9.57
C ARG A 227 -2.85 1.92 9.93
N LEU A 228 -2.32 0.74 10.26
CA LEU A 228 -0.89 0.54 10.56
C LEU A 228 -0.01 0.84 9.34
N ALA A 229 -0.44 0.42 8.15
CA ALA A 229 0.26 0.67 6.89
C ALA A 229 0.38 2.18 6.63
N ALA A 230 -0.71 2.95 6.79
CA ALA A 230 -0.71 4.39 6.62
C ALA A 230 0.28 5.08 7.56
N MET A 231 0.26 4.70 8.85
CA MET A 231 1.21 5.21 9.84
C MET A 231 2.66 4.89 9.47
N ALA A 232 2.93 3.67 8.99
CA ALA A 232 4.27 3.25 8.62
C ALA A 232 4.83 4.06 7.43
N HIS A 233 4.00 4.33 6.41
CA HIS A 233 4.39 5.20 5.29
C HIS A 233 4.71 6.63 5.73
N LEU A 234 3.92 7.20 6.64
CA LEU A 234 4.18 8.52 7.21
C LEU A 234 5.52 8.55 7.96
N TYR A 235 5.76 7.59 8.86
CA TYR A 235 7.01 7.51 9.61
C TYR A 235 8.23 7.27 8.71
N GLN A 236 8.09 6.47 7.65
CA GLN A 236 9.18 6.21 6.70
C GLN A 236 9.53 7.45 5.87
N THR A 237 8.55 8.30 5.58
CA THR A 237 8.74 9.46 4.70
C THR A 237 9.15 10.73 5.47
N PHE A 238 8.62 10.94 6.66
CA PHE A 238 8.79 12.15 7.46
C PHE A 238 9.60 11.86 8.72
N SER A 239 10.92 12.08 8.66
CA SER A 239 11.82 11.94 9.80
C SER A 239 11.43 12.80 11.00
N ASP A 240 10.81 13.96 10.78
CA ASP A 240 10.42 14.88 11.86
C ASP A 240 9.31 14.32 12.74
N LEU A 241 8.38 13.54 12.16
CA LEU A 241 7.35 12.84 12.92
C LEU A 241 7.98 11.84 13.89
N ARG A 242 9.01 11.14 13.41
CA ARG A 242 9.77 10.16 14.17
C ARG A 242 10.56 10.84 15.30
N ASN A 243 11.30 11.90 14.98
CA ASN A 243 12.14 12.63 15.93
C ASN A 243 11.33 13.37 17.01
N GLN A 244 10.16 13.92 16.67
CA GLN A 244 9.32 14.60 17.64
C GLN A 244 8.73 13.64 18.68
N ASP A 245 8.30 12.45 18.25
CA ASP A 245 7.84 11.41 19.18
C ASP A 245 8.98 10.90 20.07
N THR A 246 10.20 10.86 19.55
CA THR A 246 11.42 10.57 20.31
C THR A 246 11.64 11.61 21.40
N LEU A 247 11.57 12.90 21.07
CA LEU A 247 11.72 14.01 22.03
C LEU A 247 10.58 14.08 23.06
N GLN A 248 9.34 13.83 22.66
CA GLN A 248 8.19 13.91 23.56
C GLN A 248 8.08 12.73 24.53
N ASN A 249 8.52 11.54 24.12
CA ASN A 249 8.39 10.32 24.94
C ASN A 249 9.74 9.79 25.47
N GLY A 250 10.86 10.49 25.20
CA GLY A 250 12.19 10.13 25.69
C GLY A 250 12.81 8.88 25.07
N TYR A 251 12.45 8.53 23.83
CA TYR A 251 13.04 7.37 23.14
C TYR A 251 14.44 7.67 22.59
N ASP A 252 15.21 6.64 22.25
CA ASP A 252 16.47 6.78 21.51
C ASP A 252 16.17 6.98 19.99
N PRO A 253 16.92 7.82 19.24
CA PRO A 253 16.85 7.87 17.79
C PRO A 253 16.86 6.49 17.09
N VAL A 254 17.58 5.51 17.64
CA VAL A 254 17.63 4.14 17.10
C VAL A 254 16.27 3.42 17.28
N ASP A 255 15.56 3.64 18.39
CA ASP A 255 14.20 3.11 18.65
C ASP A 255 13.16 3.62 17.65
N ALA A 256 13.42 4.78 17.08
CA ALA A 256 12.51 5.44 16.17
C ALA A 256 12.47 4.72 14.80
N GLU A 257 13.59 4.19 14.32
CA GLU A 257 13.65 3.34 13.10
C GLU A 257 12.99 1.99 13.33
N TYR A 258 13.19 1.42 14.51
CA TYR A 258 12.56 0.18 14.93
C TYR A 258 11.03 0.24 15.00
N ARG A 259 10.46 1.42 15.23
CA ARG A 259 9.01 1.61 15.21
C ARG A 259 8.38 1.28 13.86
N VAL A 260 9.05 1.62 12.75
CA VAL A 260 8.54 1.33 11.40
C VAL A 260 8.53 -0.18 11.17
N LEU A 261 9.62 -0.86 11.57
CA LEU A 261 9.71 -2.32 11.52
C LEU A 261 8.62 -2.99 12.36
N ASP A 262 8.36 -2.51 13.58
CA ASP A 262 7.31 -3.05 14.46
C ASP A 262 5.91 -2.94 13.84
N LEU A 263 5.63 -1.83 13.13
CA LEU A 263 4.38 -1.69 12.38
C LEU A 263 4.30 -2.73 11.25
N GLY A 264 5.38 -2.94 10.50
CA GLY A 264 5.47 -3.97 9.48
C GLY A 264 5.23 -5.38 10.03
N LEU A 265 5.85 -5.72 11.15
CA LEU A 265 5.65 -7.01 11.83
C LEU A 265 4.22 -7.19 12.34
N LYS A 266 3.57 -6.11 12.84
CA LYS A 266 2.15 -6.15 13.20
C LYS A 266 1.25 -6.40 11.99
N ILE A 267 1.52 -5.77 10.84
CA ILE A 267 0.79 -6.03 9.59
C ILE A 267 0.92 -7.50 9.21
N ILE A 268 2.14 -8.07 9.26
CA ILE A 268 2.37 -9.50 8.98
C ILE A 268 1.55 -10.38 9.91
N ARG A 269 1.61 -10.15 11.23
CA ARG A 269 0.83 -10.92 12.22
C ARG A 269 -0.68 -10.84 12.00
N ILE A 270 -1.18 -9.74 11.45
CA ILE A 270 -2.58 -9.62 11.06
C ILE A 270 -2.87 -10.48 9.83
N LEU A 271 -2.02 -10.41 8.80
CA LEU A 271 -2.18 -11.19 7.56
C LEU A 271 -2.05 -12.70 7.80
N GLU A 272 -1.21 -13.12 8.77
CA GLU A 272 -1.07 -14.52 9.22
C GLU A 272 -2.38 -15.08 9.77
N LYS A 273 -3.16 -14.26 10.47
CA LYS A 273 -4.46 -14.68 11.05
C LYS A 273 -5.55 -14.84 10.00
N ILE A 274 -5.38 -14.24 8.82
CA ILE A 274 -6.37 -14.29 7.74
C ILE A 274 -6.08 -15.50 6.86
N PRO A 275 -7.01 -16.47 6.74
CA PRO A 275 -6.87 -17.62 5.85
C PRO A 275 -6.62 -17.20 4.39
N LEU A 276 -5.85 -18.01 3.67
CA LEU A 276 -5.51 -17.76 2.25
C LEU A 276 -6.75 -17.78 1.34
N ALA A 277 -7.78 -18.55 1.71
CA ALA A 277 -9.05 -18.63 1.01
C ALA A 277 -9.96 -17.42 1.24
N SER A 278 -9.59 -16.51 2.15
CA SER A 278 -10.42 -15.34 2.47
C SER A 278 -10.66 -14.46 1.25
N GLY A 279 -11.89 -13.97 1.07
CA GLY A 279 -12.23 -13.04 -0.01
C GLY A 279 -11.48 -11.70 0.09
N THR A 280 -10.95 -11.36 1.27
CA THR A 280 -10.06 -10.19 1.44
C THR A 280 -8.74 -10.29 0.66
N ARG A 281 -8.43 -11.45 0.06
CA ARG A 281 -7.24 -11.64 -0.79
C ARG A 281 -7.08 -10.58 -1.88
N CYS A 282 -8.16 -9.98 -2.40
CA CYS A 282 -8.09 -8.95 -3.45
C CYS A 282 -7.56 -7.59 -2.95
N ILE A 283 -7.62 -7.33 -1.64
CA ILE A 283 -7.15 -6.09 -1.00
C ILE A 283 -5.88 -6.30 -0.15
N GLN A 284 -5.42 -7.55 0.00
CA GLN A 284 -4.15 -7.87 0.66
C GLN A 284 -2.85 -7.52 -0.11
N PRO A 285 -2.78 -7.46 -1.46
CA PRO A 285 -1.52 -7.24 -2.16
C PRO A 285 -0.82 -5.93 -1.76
N LEU A 286 -1.60 -4.87 -1.52
CA LEU A 286 -1.06 -3.58 -1.10
C LEU A 286 -0.50 -3.61 0.33
N LEU A 287 -1.11 -4.39 1.22
CA LEU A 287 -0.61 -4.63 2.56
C LEU A 287 0.66 -5.50 2.54
N CYS A 288 0.71 -6.51 1.68
CA CYS A 288 1.91 -7.33 1.47
C CYS A 288 3.07 -6.48 0.92
N LEU A 289 2.78 -5.59 -0.04
CA LEU A 289 3.76 -4.61 -0.51
C LEU A 289 4.25 -3.75 0.64
N THR A 290 3.33 -3.13 1.40
CA THR A 290 3.68 -2.23 2.51
C THR A 290 4.52 -2.94 3.57
N ALA A 291 4.11 -4.13 4.02
CA ALA A 291 4.90 -4.94 4.93
C ALA A 291 6.28 -5.25 4.34
N GLY A 292 6.36 -5.62 3.07
CA GLY A 292 7.62 -5.89 2.38
C GLY A 292 8.58 -4.69 2.36
N ILE A 293 8.13 -3.52 1.90
CA ILE A 293 8.98 -2.31 1.81
C ILE A 293 9.43 -1.77 3.17
N ILE A 294 8.79 -2.17 4.27
CA ILE A 294 9.16 -1.79 5.63
C ILE A 294 10.29 -2.67 6.18
N MET A 295 10.46 -3.89 5.65
CA MET A 295 11.46 -4.87 6.08
C MET A 295 12.87 -4.50 5.55
N LYS A 296 13.42 -3.43 6.11
CA LYS A 296 14.81 -2.99 5.88
C LYS A 296 15.74 -3.75 6.81
N VAL A 297 16.76 -4.39 6.25
CA VAL A 297 17.87 -4.96 7.04
C VAL A 297 18.82 -3.82 7.34
N ASP A 298 18.90 -3.40 8.59
CA ASP A 298 20.00 -2.55 9.02
C ASP A 298 21.19 -3.45 9.32
N MET A 299 22.21 -3.41 8.46
CA MET A 299 23.51 -3.93 8.83
C MET A 299 24.11 -2.97 9.85
N PRO A 300 24.44 -3.41 11.08
CA PRO A 300 25.19 -2.56 11.98
C PRO A 300 26.48 -2.14 11.28
N THR A 301 26.82 -0.86 11.36
CA THR A 301 28.13 -0.35 10.95
C THR A 301 29.17 -1.08 11.78
N ILE A 302 29.73 -2.15 11.24
CA ILE A 302 30.96 -2.71 11.74
C ILE A 302 32.00 -1.64 11.44
N ASN A 303 32.36 -0.87 12.47
CA ASN A 303 33.40 0.15 12.35
C ASN A 303 34.68 -0.58 11.88
N PRO A 304 35.19 -0.33 10.67
CA PRO A 304 36.30 -1.11 10.11
C PRO A 304 37.59 -1.02 10.93
N GLN A 305 37.64 -0.10 11.90
CA GLN A 305 38.80 0.16 12.76
C GLN A 305 38.77 -0.57 14.11
N GLN A 306 37.70 -1.28 14.47
CA GLN A 306 37.61 -1.98 15.77
C GLN A 306 37.50 -3.50 15.69
N HIS A 307 37.47 -4.07 14.49
CA HIS A 307 37.65 -5.50 14.31
C HIS A 307 38.86 -5.73 13.43
N THR A 308 39.93 -6.24 14.04
CA THR A 308 40.87 -7.12 13.35
C THR A 308 40.04 -8.10 12.54
N SER A 309 40.06 -7.95 11.21
CA SER A 309 39.47 -8.88 10.27
C SER A 309 40.16 -10.23 10.43
N THR A 310 39.76 -11.02 11.43
CA THR A 310 40.11 -12.43 11.47
C THR A 310 39.34 -13.08 10.34
N LEU A 311 40.03 -13.28 9.23
CA LEU A 311 39.51 -14.00 8.09
C LEU A 311 39.12 -15.41 8.55
N LEU A 312 38.15 -16.05 7.89
CA LEU A 312 37.83 -17.47 8.15
C LEU A 312 39.08 -18.37 8.09
N SER A 313 40.11 -17.97 7.33
CA SER A 313 41.42 -18.61 7.32
C SER A 313 42.13 -18.57 8.67
N ASP A 314 42.01 -17.48 9.43
CA ASP A 314 42.73 -17.28 10.70
C ASP A 314 42.07 -18.07 11.82
N ILE A 315 40.73 -18.18 11.80
CA ILE A 315 39.95 -19.01 12.74
C ILE A 315 40.24 -20.50 12.54
N LEU A 316 40.37 -20.93 11.28
CA LEU A 316 40.68 -22.33 10.94
C LEU A 316 42.18 -22.66 11.13
N SER A 317 43.03 -21.64 11.32
CA SER A 317 44.47 -21.79 11.57
C SER A 317 44.84 -21.57 13.05
N ALA A 318 43.88 -21.24 13.91
CA ALA A 318 44.13 -20.95 15.32
C ALA A 318 44.41 -22.23 16.11
N ASP A 319 45.51 -22.21 16.86
CA ASP A 319 45.98 -23.34 17.67
C ASP A 319 45.04 -23.56 18.88
N LEU A 320 44.48 -24.77 18.99
CA LEU A 320 43.40 -25.15 19.94
C LEU A 320 43.80 -25.11 21.43
N ARG A 321 45.02 -24.66 21.77
CA ARG A 321 45.60 -24.73 23.12
C ARG A 321 45.73 -23.38 23.85
N GLY A 322 45.22 -22.28 23.27
CA GLY A 322 45.20 -20.98 23.94
C GLY A 322 44.04 -20.83 24.93
N ALA A 323 44.33 -20.46 26.18
CA ALA A 323 43.31 -20.17 27.18
C ALA A 323 42.55 -18.88 26.84
N PRO A 324 41.21 -18.82 27.04
CA PRO A 324 40.44 -17.61 26.75
C PRO A 324 40.78 -16.51 27.75
N LEU A 325 41.28 -15.37 27.25
CA LEU A 325 41.39 -14.13 28.02
C LEU A 325 39.97 -13.61 28.30
N HIS A 326 39.65 -13.45 29.58
CA HIS A 326 38.37 -12.93 30.04
C HIS A 326 38.38 -11.41 29.92
N ASP A 327 37.85 -10.89 28.81
CA ASP A 327 37.75 -9.45 28.55
C ASP A 327 36.32 -8.96 28.83
N PRO A 328 36.12 -8.02 29.77
CA PRO A 328 34.80 -7.47 30.10
C PRO A 328 34.12 -6.73 28.93
N GLN A 329 34.83 -6.39 27.84
CA GLN A 329 34.22 -5.86 26.61
C GLN A 329 33.32 -6.88 25.88
N PHE A 330 33.51 -8.18 26.08
CA PHE A 330 32.70 -9.22 25.42
C PHE A 330 31.23 -9.22 25.87
N GLN A 331 30.93 -8.89 27.13
CA GLN A 331 29.55 -8.96 27.66
C GLN A 331 28.61 -7.91 27.03
N ASP A 332 29.08 -6.67 26.82
CA ASP A 332 28.32 -5.62 26.14
C ASP A 332 28.15 -5.90 24.64
N ILE A 333 29.17 -6.50 24.01
CA ILE A 333 29.10 -6.95 22.60
C ILE A 333 28.05 -8.06 22.46
N HIS A 334 27.99 -9.02 23.39
CA HIS A 334 27.02 -10.12 23.32
C HIS A 334 25.56 -9.65 23.39
N HIS A 335 25.23 -8.68 24.25
CA HIS A 335 23.84 -8.20 24.38
C HIS A 335 23.37 -7.42 23.14
N ASN A 336 24.22 -6.53 22.60
CA ASN A 336 23.91 -5.77 21.39
C ASN A 336 23.90 -6.65 20.12
N THR A 337 24.81 -7.62 20.04
CA THR A 337 24.87 -8.57 18.92
C THR A 337 23.67 -9.51 18.92
N LEU A 338 23.22 -9.98 20.10
CA LEU A 338 22.05 -10.85 20.20
C LEU A 338 20.75 -10.12 19.83
N GLY A 339 20.58 -8.87 20.24
CA GLY A 339 19.46 -8.01 19.84
C GLY A 339 19.42 -7.75 18.33
N ALA A 340 20.58 -7.42 17.73
CA ALA A 340 20.72 -7.27 16.28
C ALA A 340 20.43 -8.58 15.53
N THR A 341 20.88 -9.72 16.06
CA THR A 341 20.65 -11.06 15.48
C THR A 341 19.17 -11.44 15.54
N LYS A 342 18.48 -11.14 16.65
CA LYS A 342 17.04 -11.38 16.79
C LYS A 342 16.25 -10.58 15.75
N ARG A 343 16.52 -9.28 15.60
CA ARG A 343 15.81 -8.44 14.62
C ARG A 343 16.12 -8.85 13.19
N SER A 344 17.37 -9.18 12.87
CA SER A 344 17.75 -9.72 11.56
C SER A 344 16.96 -11.00 11.24
N THR A 345 16.73 -11.84 12.26
CA THR A 345 15.90 -13.04 12.15
C THR A 345 14.43 -12.69 11.89
N GLU A 346 13.86 -11.73 12.64
CA GLU A 346 12.48 -11.27 12.45
C GLU A 346 12.27 -10.64 11.06
N ILE A 347 13.22 -9.84 10.58
CA ILE A 347 13.20 -9.26 9.23
C ILE A 347 13.26 -10.38 8.19
N SER A 348 14.17 -11.34 8.34
CA SER A 348 14.30 -12.48 7.42
C SER A 348 13.02 -13.32 7.37
N GLN A 349 12.40 -13.57 8.52
CA GLN A 349 11.10 -14.26 8.61
C GLN A 349 9.99 -13.44 7.94
N GLY A 350 9.94 -12.14 8.20
CA GLY A 350 8.96 -11.24 7.60
C GLY A 350 9.08 -11.16 6.08
N ARG A 351 10.30 -11.05 5.54
CA ARG A 351 10.57 -11.10 4.11
C ARG A 351 10.11 -12.42 3.49
N ARG A 352 10.40 -13.55 4.15
CA ARG A 352 9.93 -14.88 3.70
C ARG A 352 8.40 -14.94 3.65
N PHE A 353 7.73 -14.52 4.72
CA PHE A 353 6.27 -14.47 4.78
C PHE A 353 5.68 -13.64 3.63
N VAL A 354 6.20 -12.44 3.38
CA VAL A 354 5.70 -11.57 2.30
C VAL A 354 5.82 -12.24 0.94
N LEU A 355 6.97 -12.85 0.61
CA LEU A 355 7.14 -13.54 -0.67
C LEU A 355 6.24 -14.76 -0.81
N GLU A 356 6.08 -15.55 0.26
CA GLU A 356 5.21 -16.71 0.27
C GLU A 356 3.75 -16.30 0.07
N ARG A 357 3.28 -15.30 0.83
CA ARG A 357 1.93 -14.76 0.71
C ARG A 357 1.65 -14.21 -0.69
N LEU A 358 2.57 -13.43 -1.25
CA LEU A 358 2.44 -12.93 -2.62
C LEU A 358 2.45 -14.05 -3.66
N SER A 359 3.22 -15.12 -3.46
CA SER A 359 3.23 -16.27 -4.37
C SER A 359 1.90 -17.03 -4.35
N ILE A 360 1.26 -17.13 -3.19
CA ILE A 360 -0.09 -17.72 -3.09
C ILE A 360 -1.13 -16.79 -3.72
N LEU A 361 -1.02 -15.48 -3.51
CA LEU A 361 -1.88 -14.50 -4.18
C LEU A 361 -1.72 -14.55 -5.71
N GLU A 362 -0.50 -14.74 -6.22
CA GLU A 362 -0.23 -14.91 -7.66
C GLU A 362 -0.98 -16.10 -8.26
N SER A 363 -1.19 -17.18 -7.49
CA SER A 363 -1.94 -18.36 -7.95
C SER A 363 -3.46 -18.16 -7.98
N SER A 364 -3.98 -17.22 -7.20
CA SER A 364 -5.44 -17.03 -7.01
C SER A 364 -5.98 -15.72 -7.58
N LEU A 365 -5.09 -14.78 -7.91
CA LEU A 365 -5.37 -13.50 -8.54
C LEU A 365 -4.71 -13.43 -9.92
N PRO A 366 -5.03 -12.42 -10.74
CA PRO A 366 -4.31 -12.15 -11.98
C PRO A 366 -2.79 -12.07 -11.73
N PRO A 367 -1.97 -12.94 -12.33
CA PRO A 367 -0.60 -13.14 -11.87
C PRO A 367 0.34 -11.98 -12.24
N LYS A 368 0.13 -11.31 -13.38
CA LYS A 368 1.03 -10.25 -13.85
C LYS A 368 1.15 -9.07 -12.87
N PRO A 369 0.05 -8.46 -12.36
CA PRO A 369 0.14 -7.46 -11.30
C PRO A 369 0.88 -7.94 -10.05
N ILE A 370 0.64 -9.19 -9.63
CA ILE A 370 1.29 -9.73 -8.42
C ILE A 370 2.79 -9.95 -8.63
N ARG A 371 3.22 -10.39 -9.83
CA ARG A 371 4.64 -10.46 -10.19
C ARG A 371 5.33 -9.10 -10.14
N VAL A 372 4.65 -8.03 -10.58
CA VAL A 372 5.18 -6.66 -10.50
C VAL A 372 5.41 -6.26 -9.04
N VAL A 373 4.46 -6.56 -8.15
CA VAL A 373 4.63 -6.31 -6.70
C VAL A 373 5.77 -7.12 -6.10
N LYS A 374 5.87 -8.42 -6.43
CA LYS A 374 6.98 -9.27 -5.98
C LYS A 374 8.33 -8.70 -6.43
N GLY A 375 8.43 -8.30 -7.70
CA GLY A 375 9.61 -7.65 -8.26
C GLY A 375 9.94 -6.34 -7.55
N LEU A 376 8.94 -5.52 -7.25
CA LEU A 376 9.13 -4.25 -6.54
C LEU A 376 9.67 -4.49 -5.13
N VAL A 377 9.07 -5.39 -4.36
CA VAL A 377 9.53 -5.76 -3.02
C VAL A 377 10.99 -6.25 -3.05
N GLN A 378 11.33 -7.14 -3.97
CA GLN A 378 12.68 -7.66 -4.11
C GLN A 378 13.70 -6.59 -4.50
N THR A 379 13.32 -5.67 -5.39
CA THR A 379 14.17 -4.55 -5.82
C THR A 379 14.39 -3.56 -4.67
N VAL A 380 13.36 -3.31 -3.87
CA VAL A 380 13.46 -2.50 -2.64
C VAL A 380 14.42 -3.12 -1.65
N TRP A 381 14.32 -4.43 -1.41
CA TRP A 381 15.27 -5.14 -0.53
C TRP A 381 16.70 -5.09 -1.04
N ALA A 382 16.91 -5.37 -2.33
CA ALA A 382 18.24 -5.29 -2.93
C ALA A 382 18.87 -3.89 -2.77
N ALA A 383 18.08 -2.82 -2.93
CA ALA A 383 18.57 -1.46 -2.74
C ALA A 383 18.86 -1.13 -1.27
N TYR A 384 18.08 -1.67 -0.34
CA TYR A 384 18.32 -1.50 1.10
C TYR A 384 19.54 -2.27 1.59
N ASP A 385 19.75 -3.49 1.09
CA ASP A 385 20.83 -4.36 1.55
C ASP A 385 22.21 -3.89 1.08
N VAL A 386 22.28 -3.12 -0.04
CA VAL A 386 23.52 -2.51 -0.56
C VAL A 386 23.81 -1.15 0.09
N GLN A 387 22.86 -0.57 0.81
CA GLN A 387 23.00 0.78 1.36
C GLN A 387 23.96 0.78 2.56
N GLY A 388 25.23 1.12 2.31
CA GLY A 388 26.21 1.41 3.36
C GLY A 388 25.91 2.73 4.10
N ALA A 389 26.46 2.88 5.31
CA ALA A 389 26.30 4.10 6.11
C ALA A 389 26.84 5.33 5.35
N GLY A 390 26.01 6.37 5.23
CA GLY A 390 26.35 7.64 4.59
C GLY A 390 25.81 7.86 3.17
N VAL A 391 25.14 6.88 2.56
CA VAL A 391 24.46 7.07 1.26
C VAL A 391 23.06 7.66 1.47
N SER A 392 22.68 8.64 0.64
CA SER A 392 21.34 9.27 0.64
C SER A 392 20.23 8.23 0.77
N GLN A 393 19.32 8.43 1.72
CA GLN A 393 18.28 7.46 2.09
C GLN A 393 17.43 7.07 0.88
N VAL A 394 17.61 5.83 0.41
CA VAL A 394 16.82 5.26 -0.67
C VAL A 394 15.38 5.08 -0.18
N HIS A 395 14.43 5.54 -0.96
CA HIS A 395 13.00 5.45 -0.65
C HIS A 395 12.29 4.63 -1.71
N TRP A 396 11.38 3.74 -1.29
CA TRP A 396 10.71 2.79 -2.18
C TRP A 396 9.95 3.48 -3.34
N ILE A 397 9.38 4.67 -3.10
CA ILE A 397 8.71 5.49 -4.14
C ILE A 397 9.68 5.84 -5.28
N ASN A 398 10.94 6.16 -4.96
CA ASN A 398 11.95 6.49 -5.95
C ASN A 398 12.39 5.23 -6.70
N ILE A 399 12.58 4.11 -6.00
CA ILE A 399 12.89 2.80 -6.60
C ILE A 399 11.79 2.40 -7.58
N MET A 400 10.52 2.46 -7.17
CA MET A 400 9.36 2.15 -8.00
C MET A 400 9.33 3.02 -9.26
N ALA A 401 9.65 4.30 -9.13
CA ALA A 401 9.70 5.22 -10.26
C ALA A 401 10.83 4.88 -11.23
N GLN A 402 12.04 4.59 -10.72
CA GLN A 402 13.25 4.30 -11.52
C GLN A 402 13.22 2.92 -12.19
N SER A 403 12.68 1.91 -11.52
CA SER A 403 12.56 0.54 -12.03
C SER A 403 11.33 0.30 -12.91
N ASN A 404 10.43 1.29 -13.01
CA ASN A 404 9.15 1.19 -13.70
C ASN A 404 8.27 -0.01 -13.25
N LEU A 405 8.42 -0.45 -12.00
CA LEU A 405 7.65 -1.53 -11.41
C LEU A 405 6.31 -0.99 -10.87
N ARG A 406 5.39 -0.73 -11.80
CA ARG A 406 4.10 -0.10 -11.56
C ARG A 406 2.94 -0.96 -12.00
N THR A 407 1.85 -0.96 -11.23
CA THR A 407 0.63 -1.71 -11.54
C THR A 407 -0.54 -1.27 -10.66
N ILE A 408 -1.73 -1.81 -10.93
CA ILE A 408 -2.88 -1.78 -10.03
C ILE A 408 -3.38 -3.21 -9.80
N PHE A 409 -4.17 -3.41 -8.75
CA PHE A 409 -4.85 -4.68 -8.49
C PHE A 409 -6.29 -4.58 -9.00
N GLY A 410 -6.70 -5.56 -9.80
CA GLY A 410 -8.04 -5.63 -10.37
C GLY A 410 -8.82 -6.82 -9.86
#